data_AF-A0A7S0QYE0-F1
#
_entry.id   AF-A0A7S0QYE0-F1
#
_cell.length_a   1.000
_cell.length_b   1.000
_cell.length_c   1.000
_cell.angle_alpha   90.00
_cell.angle_beta   90.00
_cell.angle_gamma   90.00
#
_symmetry.space_group_name_H-M   'P 1'
#
loop_
_entity.id
_entity.type
_entity.pdbx_description
1 polymer ?
#
loop_
_entity_poly.entity_id
_entity_poly.type
_entity_poly.pdbx_seq_one_letter_code
_entity_poly.pdbx_strand_id
1 'polypeptide(L)'
;MTATVGPGEDASQGESTLLQQFQYDPMLQVFLRPDFDSTAYARSVLSQNTATASNSTLENGIASLENELRTEVTSRHAELLQQVGSLQETESALGVVHSGVSNLMGTVARIRAEIAEPYRQIKTRTRQLAALNETVDLLRRVLRTLKLVAKLRDQLAATNPDLSKAAKLLSDIETLKAEADLRGVEVLDVEEQWLPNVGKN
;
A
#
# COMPACT_ATOMS: atom_id res chain seq x y z
N MET A 1 19.64 11.02 -13.69
CA MET A 1 19.38 12.34 -14.27
C MET A 1 20.03 12.39 -15.65
N THR A 2 19.33 11.91 -16.67
CA THR A 2 19.74 12.02 -18.07
C THR A 2 18.55 12.66 -18.77
N ALA A 3 18.67 13.96 -19.02
CA ALA A 3 17.70 14.72 -19.77
C ALA A 3 17.84 14.32 -21.24
N THR A 4 16.94 13.46 -21.70
CA THR A 4 16.76 13.16 -23.12
C THR A 4 16.09 14.37 -23.75
N VAL A 5 16.90 15.19 -24.41
CA VAL A 5 16.45 16.27 -25.30
C VAL A 5 15.56 15.63 -26.35
N GLY A 6 14.28 16.02 -26.36
CA GLY A 6 13.32 15.56 -27.36
C GLY A 6 13.63 16.16 -28.72
N PRO A 7 13.69 15.38 -29.81
CA PRO A 7 13.72 15.90 -31.16
C PRO A 7 12.27 16.19 -31.58
N GLY A 8 11.72 17.31 -31.10
CA GLY A 8 10.34 17.72 -31.41
C GLY A 8 10.23 19.07 -32.12
N GLU A 9 11.35 19.77 -32.35
CA GLU A 9 11.34 21.17 -32.81
C GLU A 9 11.66 21.36 -34.31
N ASP A 10 12.12 20.35 -35.03
CA ASP A 10 12.52 20.52 -36.45
C ASP A 10 11.37 20.33 -37.46
N ALA A 11 10.36 19.52 -37.16
CA ALA A 11 9.27 19.20 -38.11
C ALA A 11 8.28 20.36 -38.33
N SER A 12 8.21 21.32 -37.42
CA SER A 12 7.32 22.50 -37.56
C SER A 12 7.89 23.61 -38.45
N GLN A 13 9.14 23.48 -38.90
CA GLN A 13 9.82 24.48 -39.71
C GLN A 13 9.52 24.32 -41.21
N GLY A 14 9.24 23.10 -41.71
CA GLY A 14 8.97 22.82 -43.14
C GLY A 14 7.61 23.35 -43.63
N GLU A 15 6.52 23.02 -42.94
CA GLU A 15 5.17 23.51 -43.28
C GLU A 15 5.06 25.03 -43.19
N SER A 16 5.73 25.60 -42.18
CA SER A 16 5.74 27.05 -41.95
C SER A 16 6.48 27.80 -43.07
N THR A 17 7.54 27.20 -43.63
CA THR A 17 8.40 27.89 -44.60
C THR A 17 7.82 27.90 -46.01
N LEU A 18 7.24 26.79 -46.50
CA LEU A 18 6.60 26.76 -47.83
C LEU A 18 5.28 27.53 -47.89
N LEU A 19 4.44 27.41 -46.85
CA LEU A 19 3.21 28.21 -46.78
C LEU A 19 3.52 29.69 -46.59
N GLN A 20 4.59 30.05 -45.86
CA GLN A 20 5.10 31.43 -45.88
C GLN A 20 5.58 31.84 -47.26
N GLN A 21 6.28 30.98 -47.99
CA GLN A 21 6.78 31.30 -49.33
C GLN A 21 5.63 31.59 -50.31
N PHE A 22 4.53 30.84 -50.23
CA PHE A 22 3.31 31.11 -50.99
C PHE A 22 2.56 32.36 -50.50
N GLN A 23 2.69 32.72 -49.22
CA GLN A 23 2.22 34.02 -48.73
C GLN A 23 3.05 35.19 -49.25
N TYR A 24 4.26 35.01 -49.78
CA TYR A 24 5.06 36.08 -50.38
C TYR A 24 4.97 36.14 -51.90
N ASP A 25 4.50 35.08 -52.57
CA ASP A 25 4.29 35.08 -54.02
C ASP A 25 2.92 35.72 -54.37
N PRO A 26 2.90 36.89 -55.04
CA PRO A 26 1.66 37.60 -55.36
C PRO A 26 0.73 36.82 -56.31
N MET A 27 1.23 35.85 -57.08
CA MET A 27 0.37 34.98 -57.90
C MET A 27 -0.25 33.84 -57.09
N LEU A 28 0.44 33.36 -56.04
CA LEU A 28 -0.03 32.24 -55.23
C LEU A 28 -0.86 32.68 -54.00
N GLN A 29 -0.65 33.90 -53.50
CA GLN A 29 -1.44 34.49 -52.41
C GLN A 29 -2.96 34.50 -52.67
N VAL A 30 -3.37 34.61 -53.94
CA VAL A 30 -4.79 34.64 -54.33
C VAL A 30 -5.49 33.33 -53.94
N PHE A 31 -4.77 32.20 -53.97
CA PHE A 31 -5.30 30.89 -53.60
C PHE A 31 -5.36 30.66 -52.08
N LEU A 32 -4.67 31.48 -51.27
CA LEU A 32 -4.68 31.41 -49.81
C LEU A 32 -5.84 32.21 -49.20
N ARG A 33 -6.62 32.94 -50.01
CA ARG A 33 -7.76 33.73 -49.53
C ARG A 33 -8.98 32.84 -49.28
N PRO A 34 -9.72 33.05 -48.18
CA PRO A 34 -10.92 32.26 -47.88
C PRO A 34 -12.06 32.45 -48.90
N ASP A 35 -12.08 33.58 -49.63
CA ASP A 35 -13.09 33.91 -50.64
C ASP A 35 -12.60 33.69 -52.08
N PHE A 36 -11.74 32.70 -52.32
CA PHE A 36 -11.21 32.43 -53.65
C PHE A 36 -12.31 32.02 -54.65
N ASP A 37 -12.49 32.81 -55.71
CA ASP A 37 -13.38 32.50 -56.84
C ASP A 37 -12.56 32.08 -58.07
N SER A 38 -12.64 30.78 -58.39
CA SER A 38 -11.95 30.16 -59.53
C SER A 38 -12.38 30.74 -60.88
N THR A 39 -13.64 31.19 -61.00
CA THR A 39 -14.20 31.70 -62.25
C THR A 39 -13.78 33.16 -62.50
N ALA A 40 -13.71 33.98 -61.46
CA ALA A 40 -13.18 35.34 -61.52
C ALA A 40 -11.67 35.33 -61.79
N TYR A 41 -10.92 34.41 -61.16
CA TYR A 41 -9.50 34.24 -61.40
C TYR A 41 -9.21 33.84 -62.85
N ALA A 42 -9.88 32.80 -63.36
CA ALA A 42 -9.72 32.34 -64.74
C ALA A 42 -10.06 33.44 -65.76
N ARG A 43 -11.11 34.24 -65.52
CA ARG A 43 -11.44 35.41 -66.34
C ARG A 43 -10.33 36.46 -66.33
N SER A 44 -9.75 36.78 -65.17
CA SER A 44 -8.66 37.76 -65.07
C SER A 44 -7.39 37.29 -65.80
N VAL A 45 -7.04 36.02 -65.64
CA VAL A 45 -5.85 35.40 -66.24
C VAL A 45 -5.98 35.28 -67.77
N LEU A 46 -7.18 34.95 -68.27
CA LEU A 46 -7.47 34.94 -69.71
C LEU A 46 -7.47 36.37 -70.29
N SER A 47 -7.99 37.35 -69.56
CA SER A 47 -7.98 38.76 -69.99
C SER A 47 -6.58 39.38 -70.03
N GLN A 48 -5.67 38.90 -69.17
CA GLN A 48 -4.27 39.35 -69.10
C GLN A 48 -3.32 38.52 -69.98
N ASN A 49 -3.84 37.48 -70.67
CA ASN A 49 -3.06 36.53 -71.47
C ASN A 49 -1.90 35.87 -70.69
N THR A 50 -2.06 35.69 -69.38
CA THR A 50 -1.06 35.11 -68.46
C THR A 50 -1.34 33.63 -68.15
N ALA A 51 -2.26 33.00 -68.86
CA ALA A 51 -2.73 31.63 -68.61
C ALA A 51 -1.59 30.60 -68.54
N THR A 52 -0.70 30.59 -69.53
CA THR A 52 0.41 29.61 -69.59
C THR A 52 1.40 29.80 -68.44
N ALA A 53 1.72 31.05 -68.09
CA ALA A 53 2.62 31.36 -66.98
C ALA A 53 2.00 30.95 -65.64
N SER A 54 0.72 31.32 -65.41
CA SER A 54 0.00 30.94 -64.18
C SER A 54 -0.14 29.42 -64.02
N ASN A 55 -0.36 28.69 -65.12
CA ASN A 55 -0.45 27.24 -65.08
C ASN A 55 0.90 26.60 -64.74
N SER A 56 2.00 27.12 -65.31
CA SER A 56 3.34 26.65 -64.97
C SER A 56 3.72 26.93 -63.51
N THR A 57 3.32 28.08 -62.96
CA THR A 57 3.55 28.42 -61.54
C THR A 57 2.71 27.54 -60.61
N LEU A 58 1.47 27.22 -61.00
CA LEU A 58 0.60 26.29 -60.28
C LEU A 58 1.14 24.86 -60.30
N GLU A 59 1.57 24.37 -61.47
CA GLU A 59 2.19 23.04 -61.60
C GLU A 59 3.44 22.94 -60.72
N ASN A 60 4.28 23.97 -60.70
CA ASN A 60 5.45 24.04 -59.82
C ASN A 60 5.06 24.10 -58.33
N GLY A 61 4.06 24.90 -57.97
CA GLY A 61 3.56 25.01 -56.60
C GLY A 61 2.95 23.72 -56.08
N ILE A 62 2.18 23.02 -56.92
CA ILE A 62 1.61 21.70 -56.63
C ILE A 62 2.75 20.68 -56.43
N ALA A 63 3.73 20.64 -57.33
CA ALA A 63 4.87 19.73 -57.21
C ALA A 63 5.69 19.97 -55.94
N SER A 64 5.88 21.24 -55.53
CA SER A 64 6.54 21.60 -54.28
C SER A 64 5.72 21.17 -53.05
N LEU A 65 4.41 21.41 -53.03
CA LEU A 65 3.50 20.93 -51.98
C LEU A 65 3.51 19.41 -51.86
N GLU A 66 3.46 18.71 -53.00
CA GLU A 66 3.41 17.26 -53.05
C GLU A 66 4.74 16.65 -52.56
N ASN A 67 5.87 17.28 -52.89
CA ASN A 67 7.18 16.86 -52.38
C ASN A 67 7.30 17.10 -50.88
N GLU A 68 6.89 18.26 -50.38
CA GLU A 68 6.93 18.59 -48.94
C GLU A 68 6.01 17.68 -48.12
N LEU A 69 4.78 17.49 -48.60
CA LEU A 69 3.81 16.61 -47.95
C LEU A 69 4.33 15.17 -47.93
N ARG A 70 5.00 14.72 -49.00
CA ARG A 70 5.62 13.39 -49.02
C ARG A 70 6.80 13.30 -48.06
N THR A 71 7.68 14.29 -47.98
CA THR A 71 8.78 14.29 -47.00
C THR A 71 8.26 14.32 -45.58
N GLU A 72 7.21 15.08 -45.31
CA GLU A 72 6.64 15.21 -43.97
C GLU A 72 5.85 13.98 -43.53
N VAL A 73 5.10 13.36 -44.46
CA VAL A 73 4.46 12.07 -44.20
C VAL A 73 5.52 11.00 -43.94
N THR A 74 6.62 11.00 -44.70
CA THR A 74 7.69 10.00 -44.54
C THR A 74 8.48 10.22 -43.24
N SER A 75 8.74 11.47 -42.86
CA SER A 75 9.47 11.82 -41.63
C SER A 75 8.67 11.43 -40.39
N ARG A 76 7.39 11.81 -40.32
CA ARG A 76 6.54 11.56 -39.16
C ARG A 76 6.09 10.11 -39.02
N HIS A 77 6.02 9.34 -40.12
CA HIS A 77 5.57 7.96 -40.05
C HIS A 77 6.53 7.05 -39.26
N ALA A 78 7.84 7.27 -39.39
CA ALA A 78 8.83 6.52 -38.62
C ALA A 78 8.72 6.79 -37.11
N GLU A 79 8.53 8.05 -36.73
CA GLU A 79 8.34 8.46 -35.33
C GLU A 79 7.05 7.90 -34.74
N LEU A 80 5.93 7.98 -35.48
CA LEU A 80 4.65 7.43 -35.06
C LEU A 80 4.72 5.91 -34.86
N LEU A 81 5.39 5.18 -35.76
CA LEU A 81 5.58 3.73 -35.60
C LEU A 81 6.46 3.40 -34.38
N GLN A 82 7.52 4.15 -34.14
CA GLN A 82 8.35 3.99 -32.95
C GLN A 82 7.55 4.29 -31.67
N GLN A 83 6.70 5.32 -31.69
CA GLN A 83 5.86 5.68 -30.56
C GLN A 83 4.81 4.59 -30.28
N VAL A 84 4.18 4.03 -31.32
CA VAL A 84 3.26 2.89 -31.16
C VAL A 84 3.98 1.66 -30.61
N GLY A 85 5.20 1.38 -31.08
CA GLY A 85 6.02 0.27 -30.55
C GLY A 85 6.34 0.44 -29.07
N SER A 86 6.81 1.62 -28.66
CA SER A 86 7.09 1.91 -27.25
C SER A 86 5.82 1.88 -26.38
N LEU A 87 4.67 2.34 -26.90
CA LEU A 87 3.40 2.22 -26.22
C LEU A 87 3.03 0.74 -25.98
N GLN A 88 3.18 -0.11 -26.99
CA GLN A 88 2.92 -1.55 -26.87
C GLN A 88 3.87 -2.22 -25.86
N GLU A 89 5.15 -1.83 -25.81
CA GLU A 89 6.10 -2.31 -24.80
C GLU A 89 5.65 -1.88 -23.38
N THR A 90 5.23 -0.63 -23.20
CA THR A 90 4.73 -0.15 -21.90
C THR A 90 3.43 -0.83 -21.48
N GLU A 91 2.53 -1.13 -22.42
CA GLU A 91 1.30 -1.87 -22.16
C GLU A 91 1.61 -3.31 -21.72
N SER A 92 2.56 -3.97 -22.38
CA SER A 92 3.04 -5.29 -21.98
C SER A 92 3.66 -5.28 -20.57
N ALA A 93 4.53 -4.30 -20.29
CA ALA A 93 5.12 -4.12 -18.96
C ALA A 93 4.04 -3.86 -17.89
N LEU A 94 3.03 -3.06 -18.20
CA LEU A 94 1.89 -2.82 -17.33
C LEU A 94 1.07 -4.10 -17.08
N GLY A 95 0.89 -4.94 -18.10
CA GLY A 95 0.25 -6.25 -17.96
C GLY A 95 1.00 -7.18 -17.01
N VAL A 96 2.34 -7.19 -17.08
CA VAL A 96 3.19 -7.94 -16.14
C VAL A 96 3.02 -7.40 -14.71
N VAL A 97 3.06 -6.09 -14.52
CA VAL A 97 2.86 -5.48 -13.20
C VAL A 97 1.47 -5.79 -12.65
N HIS A 98 0.42 -5.66 -13.47
CA HIS A 98 -0.95 -5.95 -13.06
C HIS A 98 -1.13 -7.42 -12.63
N SER A 99 -0.60 -8.37 -13.41
CA SER A 99 -0.63 -9.79 -13.04
C SER A 99 0.18 -10.07 -11.77
N GLY A 100 1.34 -9.42 -11.59
CA GLY A 100 2.14 -9.49 -10.38
C GLY A 100 1.39 -8.99 -9.14
N VAL A 101 0.70 -7.86 -9.25
CA VAL A 101 -0.14 -7.31 -8.18
C VAL A 101 -1.29 -8.25 -7.84
N SER A 102 -1.99 -8.80 -8.84
CA SER A 102 -3.08 -9.76 -8.63
C SER A 102 -2.59 -11.02 -7.89
N ASN A 103 -1.45 -11.56 -8.31
CA ASN A 103 -0.81 -12.71 -7.65
C ASN A 103 -0.40 -12.39 -6.20
N LEU A 104 0.16 -11.20 -5.96
CA LEU A 104 0.53 -10.76 -4.63
C LEU A 104 -0.70 -10.62 -3.73
N MET A 105 -1.78 -10.02 -4.23
CA MET A 105 -3.05 -9.92 -3.50
C MET A 105 -3.61 -11.29 -3.13
N GLY A 106 -3.58 -12.26 -4.06
CA GLY A 106 -3.97 -13.64 -3.79
C GLY A 106 -3.10 -14.31 -2.72
N THR A 107 -1.78 -14.10 -2.79
CA THR A 107 -0.83 -14.65 -1.82
C THR A 107 -1.04 -14.05 -0.42
N VAL A 108 -1.24 -12.73 -0.32
CA VAL A 108 -1.52 -12.05 0.95
C VAL A 108 -2.85 -12.52 1.55
N ALA A 109 -3.89 -12.69 0.73
CA ALA A 109 -5.16 -13.22 1.19
C ALA A 109 -5.01 -14.66 1.76
N ARG A 110 -4.22 -15.50 1.09
CA ARG A 110 -3.93 -16.86 1.56
C ARG A 110 -3.13 -16.86 2.86
N ILE A 111 -2.06 -16.07 2.95
CA ILE A 111 -1.26 -15.91 4.18
C ILE A 111 -2.15 -15.45 5.34
N ARG A 112 -3.04 -14.47 5.09
CA ARG A 112 -3.97 -14.00 6.10
C ARG A 112 -4.90 -15.12 6.59
N ALA A 113 -5.41 -15.95 5.68
CA ALA A 113 -6.24 -17.10 6.02
C ALA A 113 -5.46 -18.16 6.81
N GLU A 114 -4.22 -18.46 6.40
CA GLU A 114 -3.35 -19.44 7.06
C GLU A 114 -2.88 -18.99 8.45
N ILE A 115 -2.71 -17.67 8.68
CA ILE A 115 -2.27 -17.12 9.97
C ILE A 115 -3.42 -16.88 10.96
N ALA A 116 -4.65 -16.62 10.47
CA ALA A 116 -5.77 -16.24 11.33
C ALA A 116 -6.12 -17.32 12.38
N GLU A 117 -6.22 -18.58 11.96
CA GLU A 117 -6.55 -19.69 12.85
C GLU A 117 -5.44 -20.02 13.86
N PRO A 118 -4.15 -20.18 13.47
CA PRO A 118 -3.11 -20.44 14.46
C PRO A 118 -2.95 -19.27 15.45
N TYR A 119 -3.14 -18.02 15.02
CA TYR A 119 -3.17 -16.88 15.94
C TYR A 119 -4.30 -17.01 16.97
N ARG A 120 -5.51 -17.38 16.53
CA ARG A 120 -6.66 -17.61 17.42
C ARG A 120 -6.40 -18.74 18.41
N GLN A 121 -5.79 -19.84 17.95
CA GLN A 121 -5.42 -20.97 18.79
C GLN A 121 -4.36 -20.58 19.84
N ILE A 122 -3.28 -19.91 19.43
CA ILE A 122 -2.24 -19.43 20.34
C ILE A 122 -2.86 -18.51 21.39
N LYS A 123 -3.64 -17.51 20.97
CA LYS A 123 -4.31 -16.57 21.88
C LYS A 123 -5.19 -17.28 22.90
N THR A 124 -5.92 -18.31 22.49
CA THR A 124 -6.77 -19.11 23.38
C THR A 124 -5.95 -19.92 24.37
N ARG A 125 -4.92 -20.63 23.87
CA ARG A 125 -4.01 -21.43 24.71
C ARG A 125 -3.22 -20.56 25.69
N THR A 126 -2.78 -19.37 25.30
CA THR A 126 -2.11 -18.42 26.19
C THR A 126 -3.02 -17.98 27.32
N ARG A 127 -4.31 -17.70 27.05
CA ARG A 127 -5.28 -17.38 28.10
C ARG A 127 -5.53 -18.56 29.03
N GLN A 128 -5.69 -19.76 28.48
CA GLN A 128 -5.85 -20.98 29.28
C GLN A 128 -4.62 -21.21 30.16
N LEU A 129 -3.41 -21.03 29.63
CA LEU A 129 -2.17 -21.17 30.37
C LEU A 129 -2.06 -20.11 31.47
N ALA A 130 -2.45 -18.85 31.21
CA ALA A 130 -2.45 -17.80 32.21
C ALA A 130 -3.42 -18.12 33.36
N ALA A 131 -4.64 -18.54 33.04
CA ALA A 131 -5.63 -18.96 34.03
C ALA A 131 -5.14 -20.19 34.83
N LEU A 132 -4.54 -21.18 34.15
CA LEU A 132 -3.94 -22.34 34.83
C LEU A 132 -2.80 -21.91 35.76
N ASN A 133 -1.92 -21.02 35.33
CA ASN A 133 -0.82 -20.55 36.17
C ASN A 133 -1.34 -19.82 37.41
N GLU A 134 -2.36 -18.97 37.24
CA GLU A 134 -3.04 -18.30 38.35
C GLU A 134 -3.66 -19.30 39.33
N THR A 135 -4.37 -20.32 38.83
CA THR A 135 -4.94 -21.38 39.69
C THR A 135 -3.86 -22.19 40.41
N VAL A 136 -2.74 -22.49 39.74
CA VAL A 136 -1.63 -23.22 40.36
C VAL A 136 -0.96 -22.38 41.44
N ASP A 137 -0.78 -21.08 41.20
CA ASP A 137 -0.23 -20.17 42.20
C ASP A 137 -1.17 -20.01 43.39
N LEU A 138 -2.48 -19.95 43.16
CA LEU A 138 -3.49 -19.98 44.22
C LEU A 138 -3.38 -21.29 45.04
N LEU A 139 -3.35 -22.44 44.37
CA LEU A 139 -3.21 -23.76 45.02
C LEU A 139 -1.93 -23.87 45.85
N ARG A 140 -0.79 -23.37 45.33
CA ARG A 140 0.49 -23.35 46.07
C ARG A 140 0.40 -22.51 47.33
N ARG A 141 -0.29 -21.36 47.28
CA ARG A 141 -0.51 -20.49 48.45
C ARG A 141 -1.43 -21.15 49.48
N VAL A 142 -2.53 -21.76 49.03
CA VAL A 142 -3.45 -22.53 49.88
C VAL A 142 -2.67 -23.66 50.58
N LEU A 143 -1.91 -24.45 49.83
CA LEU A 143 -1.11 -25.56 50.38
C LEU A 143 -0.08 -25.07 51.41
N ARG A 144 0.60 -23.94 51.14
CA ARG A 144 1.56 -23.36 52.09
C ARG A 144 0.87 -22.93 53.38
N THR A 145 -0.30 -22.29 53.27
CA THR A 145 -1.10 -21.85 54.42
C THR A 145 -1.53 -23.05 55.25
N LEU A 146 -2.09 -24.09 54.63
CA LEU A 146 -2.50 -25.31 55.32
C LEU A 146 -1.34 -26.01 56.03
N LYS A 147 -0.15 -26.07 55.40
CA LYS A 147 1.05 -26.64 56.03
C LYS A 147 1.50 -25.84 57.26
N LEU A 148 1.37 -24.51 57.25
CA LEU A 148 1.70 -23.68 58.40
C LEU A 148 0.68 -23.85 59.52
N VAL A 149 -0.62 -23.91 59.20
CA VAL A 149 -1.68 -24.17 60.18
C VAL A 149 -1.52 -25.55 60.82
N ALA A 150 -1.25 -26.59 60.03
CA ALA A 150 -0.98 -27.93 60.54
C ALA A 150 0.21 -27.94 61.51
N LYS A 151 1.32 -27.27 61.15
CA LYS A 151 2.48 -27.12 62.04
C LYS A 151 2.13 -26.37 63.33
N LEU A 152 1.30 -25.34 63.26
CA LEU A 152 0.85 -24.60 64.45
C LEU A 152 0.02 -25.51 65.37
N ARG A 153 -0.88 -26.32 64.80
CA ARG A 153 -1.63 -27.34 65.54
C ARG A 153 -0.70 -28.34 66.24
N ASP A 154 0.28 -28.88 65.52
CA ASP A 154 1.24 -29.86 66.07
C ASP A 154 2.08 -29.25 67.20
N GLN A 155 2.50 -27.98 67.07
CA GLN A 155 3.26 -27.27 68.12
C GLN A 155 2.41 -27.05 69.38
N LEU A 156 1.12 -26.74 69.23
CA LEU A 156 0.22 -26.48 70.36
C LEU A 156 -0.24 -27.77 71.04
N ALA A 157 -0.31 -28.88 70.30
CA ALA A 157 -0.65 -30.20 70.85
C ALA A 157 0.51 -30.90 71.59
N ALA A 158 1.73 -30.35 71.52
CA ALA A 158 2.89 -30.90 72.20
C ALA A 158 2.79 -30.73 73.73
N THR A 159 3.31 -31.70 74.50
CA THR A 159 3.28 -31.70 75.99
C THR A 159 3.97 -30.48 76.61
N ASN A 160 4.91 -29.85 75.90
CA ASN A 160 5.54 -28.57 76.27
C ASN A 160 5.60 -27.68 75.02
N PRO A 161 4.57 -26.86 74.75
CA PRO A 161 4.50 -26.04 73.54
C PRO A 161 5.52 -24.90 73.61
N ASP A 162 6.32 -24.75 72.54
CA ASP A 162 7.20 -23.58 72.39
C ASP A 162 6.37 -22.40 71.88
N LEU A 163 5.88 -21.59 72.82
CA LEU A 163 5.01 -20.43 72.54
C LEU A 163 5.68 -19.40 71.62
N SER A 164 7.02 -19.31 71.64
CA SER A 164 7.75 -18.39 70.76
C SER A 164 7.71 -18.87 69.30
N LYS A 165 7.80 -20.19 69.08
CA LYS A 165 7.64 -20.79 67.74
C LYS A 165 6.18 -20.71 67.26
N ALA A 166 5.22 -20.91 68.15
CA ALA A 166 3.80 -20.80 67.82
C ALA A 166 3.43 -19.36 67.40
N ALA A 167 3.88 -18.35 68.14
CA ALA A 167 3.66 -16.94 67.80
C ALA A 167 4.28 -16.56 66.44
N LYS A 168 5.47 -17.10 66.14
CA LYS A 168 6.11 -16.91 64.82
C LYS A 168 5.31 -17.56 63.69
N LEU A 169 4.84 -18.80 63.87
CA LEU A 169 4.00 -19.49 62.89
C LEU A 169 2.68 -18.74 62.65
N LEU A 170 2.07 -18.18 63.69
CA LEU A 170 0.87 -17.36 63.57
C LEU A 170 1.14 -16.09 62.75
N SER A 171 2.22 -15.37 63.06
CA SER A 171 2.62 -14.19 62.29
C SER A 171 2.94 -14.52 60.82
N ASP A 172 3.57 -15.67 60.55
CA ASP A 172 3.84 -16.15 59.20
C ASP A 172 2.55 -16.51 58.42
N ILE A 173 1.50 -16.97 59.11
CA ILE A 173 0.18 -17.23 58.51
C ILE A 173 -0.54 -15.90 58.20
N GLU A 174 -0.54 -14.96 59.14
CA GLU A 174 -1.18 -13.65 58.97
C GLU A 174 -0.56 -12.84 57.83
N THR A 175 0.78 -12.86 57.72
CA THR A 175 1.49 -12.22 56.61
C THR A 175 1.14 -12.86 55.26
N LEU A 176 1.12 -14.19 55.17
CA LEU A 176 0.78 -14.90 53.94
C LEU A 176 -0.68 -14.65 53.50
N LYS A 177 -1.59 -14.42 54.45
CA LYS A 177 -2.99 -14.03 54.19
C LYS A 177 -3.15 -12.55 53.83
N ALA A 178 -2.27 -11.67 54.30
CA ALA A 178 -2.27 -10.27 53.90
C ALA A 178 -1.71 -10.07 52.49
N GLU A 179 -0.76 -10.89 52.07
CA GLU A 179 -0.12 -10.84 50.74
C GLU A 179 -1.00 -11.41 49.62
N ALA A 180 -2.00 -12.24 49.94
CA ALA A 180 -2.87 -12.87 48.98
C ALA A 180 -4.31 -12.84 49.47
N ASP A 181 -5.23 -12.27 48.68
CA ASP A 181 -6.67 -12.36 48.96
C ASP A 181 -7.13 -13.81 48.76
N LEU A 182 -7.01 -14.60 49.82
CA LEU A 182 -7.39 -16.02 49.88
C LEU A 182 -8.84 -16.21 50.36
N ARG A 183 -9.62 -15.12 50.41
CA ARG A 183 -11.01 -15.13 50.88
C ARG A 183 -11.91 -15.92 49.94
N GLY A 184 -12.79 -16.76 50.49
CA GLY A 184 -13.70 -17.60 49.71
C GLY A 184 -13.15 -18.97 49.33
N VAL A 185 -11.94 -19.32 49.81
CA VAL A 185 -11.45 -20.71 49.79
C VAL A 185 -11.97 -21.42 51.04
N GLU A 186 -13.05 -22.19 50.88
CA GLU A 186 -13.77 -22.86 51.99
C GLU A 186 -12.83 -23.63 52.95
N VAL A 187 -11.80 -24.29 52.42
CA VAL A 187 -10.83 -25.06 53.22
C VAL A 187 -10.02 -24.15 54.16
N LEU A 188 -9.72 -22.92 53.74
CA LEU A 188 -9.00 -21.95 54.58
C LEU A 188 -9.95 -21.23 55.54
N ASP A 189 -11.20 -21.00 55.15
CA ASP A 189 -12.22 -20.38 56.00
C ASP A 189 -12.51 -21.24 57.24
N VAL A 190 -12.49 -22.58 57.09
CA VAL A 190 -12.61 -23.53 58.22
C VAL A 190 -11.42 -23.44 59.18
N GLU A 191 -10.19 -23.34 58.65
CA GLU A 191 -8.99 -23.19 59.48
C GLU A 191 -8.92 -21.81 60.16
N GLU A 192 -9.45 -20.78 59.51
CA GLU A 192 -9.55 -19.42 60.07
C GLU A 192 -10.49 -19.35 61.28
N GLN A 193 -11.55 -20.16 61.34
CA GLN A 193 -12.39 -20.24 62.54
C GLN A 193 -11.64 -20.82 63.76
N TRP A 194 -10.58 -21.60 63.54
CA TRP A 194 -9.77 -22.19 64.61
C TRP A 194 -8.69 -21.24 65.14
N LEU A 195 -8.03 -20.46 64.28
CA LEU A 195 -6.94 -19.55 64.66
C LEU A 195 -7.25 -18.55 65.82
N PRO A 196 -8.41 -17.87 65.87
CA PRO A 196 -8.73 -16.93 66.96
C PRO A 196 -9.01 -17.62 68.30
N ASN A 197 -9.23 -18.94 68.32
CA ASN A 197 -9.37 -19.71 69.55
C ASN A 197 -8.01 -20.08 70.17
N VAL A 198 -6.91 -19.96 69.42
CA VAL A 198 -5.55 -20.26 69.90
C VAL A 198 -4.92 -19.06 70.61
N GLY A 199 -5.17 -17.84 70.15
CA GLY A 199 -4.63 -16.61 70.77
C GLY A 199 -5.32 -16.17 72.07
N LYS A 200 -6.32 -16.92 72.55
CA LYS A 200 -7.11 -16.59 73.76
C LYS A 200 -6.84 -17.51 74.96
N ASN A 201 -5.95 -18.50 74.83
CA ASN A 201 -5.53 -19.39 75.92
C ASN A 201 -4.11 -19.07 76.39
#